data_AF-N9QWJ2-F1
#
_entry.id   AF-N9QWJ2-F1
#
_cell.length_a   1.000
_cell.length_b   1.000
_cell.length_c   1.000
_cell.angle_alpha   90.00
_cell.angle_beta   90.00
_cell.angle_gamma   90.00
#
_symmetry.space_group_name_H-M   'P 1'
#
loop_
_entity.id
_entity.type
_entity.pdbx_description
1 polymer ?
#
loop_
_entity_poly.entity_id
_entity_poly.type
_entity_poly.pdbx_seq_one_letter_code
_entity_poly.pdbx_strand_id
1 'polypeptide(L)'
;MLKLYHLSNSRSQRIVWLLEVLQLDYALIFCDRTPNGEAPEWLKDIHPLGKVPILVDDMYSPPQVLAETSAILDSLLANGLPHQLQPTNSANKQQINSNIFIGKILQMQHSCRI
;
A
#
# COMPACT_ATOMS: atom_id res chain seq x y z
N MET A 1 -3.23 -12.90 -6.16
CA MET A 1 -3.22 -12.69 -4.69
C MET A 1 -2.46 -11.41 -4.42
N LEU A 2 -2.97 -10.55 -3.54
CA LEU A 2 -2.32 -9.28 -3.20
C LEU A 2 -1.22 -9.50 -2.14
N LYS A 3 -0.05 -8.89 -2.31
CA LYS A 3 1.07 -8.95 -1.36
C LYS A 3 1.56 -7.54 -1.05
N LEU A 4 1.76 -7.24 0.22
CA LEU A 4 2.34 -5.97 0.67
C LEU A 4 3.67 -6.24 1.36
N TYR A 5 4.76 -5.72 0.78
CA TYR A 5 6.08 -5.72 1.42
C TYR A 5 6.19 -4.53 2.37
N HIS A 6 6.52 -4.81 3.63
CA HIS A 6 6.49 -3.86 4.74
C HIS A 6 7.76 -3.95 5.60
N LEU A 7 8.24 -2.80 6.08
CA LEU A 7 9.26 -2.68 7.13
C LEU A 7 8.63 -2.09 8.38
N SER A 8 9.02 -2.56 9.56
CA SER A 8 8.63 -1.94 10.83
C SER A 8 9.04 -0.47 10.91
N ASN A 9 8.19 0.34 11.55
CA ASN A 9 8.35 1.79 11.67
C ASN A 9 8.66 2.47 10.32
N SER A 10 7.83 2.20 9.30
CA SER A 10 7.99 2.76 7.96
C SER A 10 6.69 3.35 7.41
N ARG A 11 6.80 4.15 6.35
CA ARG A 11 5.67 4.76 5.65
C ARG A 11 4.69 3.73 5.06
N SER A 12 5.11 2.47 4.93
CA SER A 12 4.25 1.38 4.44
C SER A 12 3.12 1.02 5.41
N GLN A 13 3.18 1.41 6.69
CA GLN A 13 2.07 1.25 7.65
C GLN A 13 0.77 1.88 7.16
N ARG A 14 0.85 3.00 6.43
CA ARG A 14 -0.33 3.67 5.86
C ARG A 14 -1.06 2.80 4.85
N ILE A 15 -0.31 1.96 4.11
CA ILE A 15 -0.89 1.05 3.13
C ILE A 15 -1.53 -0.15 3.83
N VAL A 16 -0.88 -0.71 4.86
CA VAL A 16 -1.49 -1.75 5.72
C VAL A 16 -2.87 -1.29 6.19
N TRP A 17 -2.94 -0.12 6.83
CA TRP A 17 -4.21 0.45 7.30
C TRP A 17 -5.24 0.66 6.19
N LEU A 18 -4.81 1.12 5.02
CA LEU A 18 -5.72 1.31 3.89
C LEU A 18 -6.30 -0.03 3.44
N LEU A 19 -5.49 -1.08 3.34
CA LEU A 19 -5.95 -2.42 2.97
C LEU A 19 -6.96 -2.96 3.99
N GLU A 20 -6.73 -2.77 5.29
CA GLU A 20 -7.69 -3.13 6.36
C GLU A 20 -9.01 -2.34 6.24
N VAL A 21 -8.93 -1.02 6.02
CA VAL A 21 -10.13 -0.17 5.87
C VAL A 21 -10.95 -0.57 4.64
N LEU A 22 -10.27 -0.95 3.55
CA LEU A 22 -10.89 -1.44 2.33
C LEU A 22 -11.31 -2.92 2.43
N GLN A 23 -11.00 -3.60 3.55
CA GLN A 23 -11.28 -5.03 3.79
C GLN A 23 -10.76 -5.93 2.67
N LEU A 24 -9.56 -5.65 2.18
CA LEU A 24 -8.94 -6.43 1.13
C LEU A 24 -8.16 -7.60 1.72
N ASP A 25 -8.25 -8.76 1.09
CA ASP A 25 -7.37 -9.88 1.41
C ASP A 25 -5.97 -9.64 0.82
N TYR A 26 -4.96 -9.68 1.68
CA TYR A 26 -3.57 -9.53 1.29
C TYR A 26 -2.63 -10.33 2.19
N ALA A 27 -1.50 -10.75 1.64
CA ALA A 27 -0.38 -11.27 2.41
C ALA A 27 0.55 -10.12 2.80
N LEU A 28 0.75 -9.91 4.11
CA LEU A 28 1.74 -8.98 4.63
C LEU A 28 3.11 -9.66 4.72
N ILE A 29 4.08 -9.19 3.94
CA ILE A 29 5.45 -9.72 3.92
C ILE A 29 6.34 -8.76 4.70
N PHE A 30 6.71 -9.16 5.91
CA PHE A 30 7.67 -8.43 6.72
C PHE A 30 9.07 -8.57 6.13
N CYS A 31 9.71 -7.43 5.90
CA CYS A 31 11.08 -7.33 5.47
C CYS A 31 11.89 -6.89 6.69
N ASP A 32 13.00 -7.58 6.98
CA ASP A 32 13.90 -7.16 8.03
C ASP A 32 14.84 -6.07 7.52
N ARG A 33 15.13 -5.10 8.40
CA ARG A 33 16.15 -4.08 8.10
C ARG A 33 17.54 -4.71 8.16
N THR A 34 18.46 -4.14 7.39
CA THR A 34 19.88 -4.43 7.55
C THR A 34 20.36 -3.98 8.95
N PRO A 35 21.53 -4.44 9.42
CA PRO A 35 22.11 -3.95 10.67
C PRO A 35 22.28 -2.42 10.73
N ASN A 36 22.40 -1.77 9.58
CA ASN A 36 22.50 -0.31 9.46
C ASN A 36 21.13 0.39 9.48
N GLY A 37 20.05 -0.36 9.65
CA GLY A 37 18.69 0.16 9.65
C GLY A 37 18.14 0.46 8.25
N GLU A 38 18.75 -0.03 7.18
CA GLU A 38 18.32 0.22 5.81
C GLU A 38 17.32 -0.86 5.33
N ALA A 39 16.63 -0.57 4.23
CA ALA A 39 15.84 -1.57 3.54
C ALA A 39 16.77 -2.63 2.91
N PRO A 40 16.42 -3.92 2.94
CA PRO A 40 17.29 -4.96 2.43
C PRO A 40 17.39 -4.90 0.90
N GLU A 41 18.58 -5.19 0.35
CA GLU A 41 18.86 -4.96 -1.07
C GLU A 41 18.03 -5.83 -2.02
N TRP A 42 17.61 -7.02 -1.58
CA TRP A 42 16.77 -7.94 -2.37
C TRP A 42 15.41 -7.35 -2.73
N LEU A 43 14.98 -6.25 -2.10
CA LEU A 43 13.78 -5.52 -2.54
C LEU A 43 13.92 -4.95 -3.95
N LYS A 44 15.15 -4.71 -4.42
CA LYS A 44 15.43 -4.28 -5.80
C LYS A 44 15.01 -5.32 -6.83
N ASP A 45 15.01 -6.60 -6.45
CA ASP A 45 14.58 -7.70 -7.32
C ASP A 45 13.06 -7.70 -7.53
N ILE A 46 12.31 -7.08 -6.62
CA ILE A 46 10.85 -6.92 -6.73
C ILE A 46 10.52 -5.59 -7.43
N HIS A 47 11.14 -4.49 -7.00
CA HIS A 47 10.96 -3.19 -7.63
C HIS A 47 12.28 -2.39 -7.59
N PRO A 48 12.73 -1.77 -8.70
CA PRO A 48 14.05 -1.10 -8.80
C PRO A 48 14.34 -0.04 -7.72
N LEU A 49 13.28 0.53 -7.13
CA LEU A 49 13.40 1.49 -6.02
C LEU A 49 14.04 0.89 -4.75
N GLY A 50 13.87 -0.41 -4.49
CA GLY A 50 14.41 -1.09 -3.32
C GLY A 50 13.90 -0.54 -1.97
N LYS A 51 12.69 0.04 -1.93
CA LYS A 51 12.07 0.61 -0.73
C LYS A 51 10.63 0.18 -0.61
N VAL A 52 10.14 0.11 0.63
CA VAL A 52 8.72 -0.14 0.94
C VAL A 52 7.93 1.17 1.08
N PRO A 53 6.60 1.17 0.87
CA PRO A 53 5.75 0.03 0.50
C PRO A 53 5.96 -0.46 -0.95
N ILE A 54 5.84 -1.78 -1.14
CA ILE A 54 5.67 -2.39 -2.47
C ILE A 54 4.41 -3.25 -2.42
N LEU A 55 3.47 -2.99 -3.33
CA LEU A 55 2.26 -3.76 -3.51
C LEU A 55 2.38 -4.59 -4.78
N VAL A 56 2.20 -5.91 -4.67
CA VAL A 56 2.21 -6.83 -5.80
C VAL A 56 0.85 -7.48 -5.92
N ASP A 57 0.28 -7.46 -7.13
CA ASP A 57 -0.91 -8.23 -7.46
C ASP A 57 -0.61 -9.31 -8.50
N ASP A 58 -0.60 -10.56 -8.02
CA ASP A 58 -0.35 -11.75 -8.85
C ASP A 58 -1.57 -12.13 -9.73
N MET A 59 -2.70 -11.42 -9.67
CA MET A 59 -3.86 -11.69 -10.52
C MET A 59 -3.63 -11.33 -12.00
N TYR A 60 -2.64 -10.47 -12.28
CA TYR A 60 -2.28 -10.04 -13.62
C TYR A 60 -1.14 -10.90 -14.19
N SER A 61 -1.07 -10.98 -15.52
CA SER A 61 0.04 -11.62 -16.23
C SER A 61 0.63 -10.65 -17.26
N PRO A 62 1.80 -10.03 -17.00
CA PRO A 62 2.66 -10.23 -15.82
C PRO A 62 2.07 -9.62 -14.53
N PRO A 63 2.54 -10.04 -13.33
CA PRO A 63 2.11 -9.46 -12.07
C PRO A 63 2.27 -7.95 -12.04
N GLN A 64 1.29 -7.26 -11.50
CA GLN A 64 1.38 -5.81 -11.35
C GLN A 64 2.17 -5.48 -10.08
N VAL A 65 3.20 -4.65 -10.22
CA VAL A 65 4.03 -4.20 -9.10
C VAL A 65 3.93 -2.69 -8.99
N LEU A 66 3.53 -2.21 -7.82
CA LEU A 66 3.45 -0.79 -7.49
C LEU A 66 4.38 -0.47 -6.32
N ALA A 67 5.14 0.60 -6.45
CA ALA A 67 5.93 1.18 -5.38
C ALA A 67 5.58 2.66 -5.22
N GLU A 68 6.05 3.26 -4.12
CA GLU A 68 5.66 4.61 -3.64
C GLU A 68 4.26 4.67 -3.03
N THR A 69 4.18 5.28 -1.84
CA THR A 69 2.94 5.34 -1.06
C THR A 69 1.81 6.06 -1.81
N SER A 70 2.10 7.18 -2.50
CA SER A 70 1.07 7.94 -3.24
C SER A 70 0.55 7.16 -4.44
N ALA A 71 1.42 6.52 -5.23
CA ALA A 71 0.99 5.73 -6.38
C ALA A 71 0.12 4.53 -5.98
N ILE A 72 0.46 3.87 -4.86
CA ILE A 72 -0.34 2.78 -4.31
C ILE A 72 -1.69 3.30 -3.80
N LEU A 73 -1.71 4.43 -3.08
CA LEU A 73 -2.94 5.08 -2.62
C LEU A 73 -3.87 5.41 -3.80
N ASP A 74 -3.35 6.10 -4.81
CA ASP A 74 -4.11 6.52 -5.98
C ASP A 74 -4.68 5.30 -6.71
N SER A 75 -3.89 4.24 -6.88
CA SER A 75 -4.35 3.00 -7.52
C SER A 75 -5.45 2.28 -6.72
N LEU A 76 -5.30 2.15 -5.40
CA LEU A 76 -6.29 1.48 -4.56
C LEU A 76 -7.59 2.30 -4.45
N LEU A 77 -7.49 3.63 -4.36
CA LEU A 77 -8.65 4.52 -4.25
C LEU A 77 -9.38 4.70 -5.59
N ALA A 78 -8.65 4.75 -6.71
CA ALA A 78 -9.26 4.90 -8.03
C ALA A 78 -10.04 3.65 -8.46
N ASN A 79 -9.56 2.47 -8.07
CA ASN A 79 -10.12 1.21 -8.53
C ASN A 79 -11.07 0.55 -7.52
N GLY A 80 -11.17 1.07 -6.29
CA GLY A 80 -12.19 0.74 -5.29
C GLY A 80 -12.09 -0.66 -4.67
N LEU A 81 -11.55 -1.63 -5.39
CA LEU A 81 -11.26 -3.01 -4.99
C LEU A 81 -10.16 -3.54 -5.95
N PRO A 82 -9.22 -4.38 -5.51
CA PRO A 82 -8.14 -4.95 -6.33
C PRO A 82 -8.68 -5.83 -7.48
N HIS A 83 -9.98 -6.11 -7.53
CA HIS A 83 -10.61 -6.85 -8.62
C HIS A 83 -11.10 -6.01 -9.80
N GLN A 84 -10.96 -4.67 -9.74
CA GLN A 84 -11.34 -3.80 -10.85
C GLN A 84 -10.23 -2.78 -11.16
N LEU A 85 -9.02 -3.24 -11.50
CA LEU A 85 -8.05 -2.38 -12.18
C LEU A 85 -8.31 -2.32 -13.70
N GLN A 86 -9.58 -2.24 -14.10
CA GLN A 86 -9.99 -1.83 -15.45
C GLN A 86 -10.95 -0.66 -15.33
N PRO A 87 -10.87 0.36 -16.21
CA PRO A 87 -11.80 1.48 -16.18
C PRO A 87 -13.19 1.00 -16.63
N THR A 88 -13.96 0.45 -15.71
CA THR A 88 -15.41 0.28 -15.90
C THR A 88 -16.07 1.64 -15.73
N ASN A 89 -16.16 2.36 -16.84
CA ASN A 89 -16.99 3.54 -17.11
C ASN A 89 -16.97 4.67 -16.06
N SER A 90 -16.48 5.81 -16.54
CA SER A 90 -16.31 7.12 -15.90
C SER A 90 -17.60 7.80 -15.43
N ALA A 91 -18.42 7.16 -14.58
CA ALA A 91 -19.69 7.72 -14.13
C ALA A 91 -19.86 7.89 -12.61
N ASN A 92 -18.96 7.38 -11.76
CA ASN A 92 -19.06 7.61 -10.31
C ASN A 92 -17.72 8.02 -9.69
N LYS A 93 -17.34 9.29 -9.90
CA LYS A 93 -16.43 9.99 -8.98
C LYS A 93 -17.21 10.28 -7.69
N GLN A 94 -17.39 9.26 -6.84
CA GLN A 94 -17.75 9.55 -5.45
C GLN A 94 -16.52 10.15 -4.80
N GLN A 95 -16.64 11.45 -4.53
CA GLN A 95 -15.65 12.27 -3.86
C GLN A 95 -15.36 11.67 -2.49
N ILE A 96 -14.26 10.92 -2.40
CA ILE A 96 -13.71 10.47 -1.13
C ILE A 96 -13.29 11.74 -0.39
N ASN A 97 -14.11 12.18 0.56
CA ASN A 97 -13.87 13.39 1.33
C ASN A 97 -12.52 13.32 2.04
N SER A 98 -11.53 14.05 1.51
CA SER A 98 -10.17 14.18 2.01
C SER A 98 -10.08 14.55 3.50
N ASN A 99 -11.14 15.16 4.05
CA ASN A 99 -11.23 15.55 5.46
C ASN A 99 -11.43 14.38 6.44
N ILE A 100 -12.00 13.25 6.02
CA ILE A 100 -12.18 12.08 6.90
C ILE A 100 -10.87 11.29 7.02
N PHE A 101 -10.10 11.24 5.92
CA PHE A 101 -8.85 10.49 5.83
C PHE A 101 -7.74 11.14 6.66
N ILE A 102 -7.55 12.46 6.56
CA ILE A 102 -6.54 13.19 7.34
C ILE A 102 -6.88 13.24 8.84
N GLY A 103 -8.17 13.38 9.19
CA GLY A 103 -8.62 13.47 10.58
C GLY A 103 -8.33 12.20 11.39
N LYS A 104 -8.59 11.01 10.83
CA LYS A 104 -8.26 9.73 11.48
C LYS A 104 -6.76 9.43 11.48
N ILE A 105 -6.04 9.85 10.44
CA ILE A 105 -4.58 9.68 10.35
C ILE A 105 -3.84 10.51 11.41
N LEU A 106 -4.29 11.74 11.70
CA LEU A 106 -3.66 12.63 12.69
C LEU A 106 -4.03 12.27 14.14
N GLN A 107 -5.26 11.82 14.41
CA GLN A 107 -5.70 11.57 15.78
C GLN A 107 -5.05 10.33 16.43
N MET A 108 -4.54 9.38 15.63
CA MET A 108 -3.95 8.12 16.15
C MET A 108 -2.41 8.08 16.16
N GLN A 109 -1.72 9.03 15.54
CA GLN A 109 -0.26 9.21 15.71
C GLN A 109 0.13 9.49 17.17
N HIS A 110 -0.81 9.98 17.98
CA HIS A 110 -0.61 10.22 19.42
C HIS A 110 -0.84 8.99 20.31
N SER A 111 -1.40 7.88 19.80
CA SER A 111 -1.81 6.74 20.63
C SER A 111 -0.99 5.46 20.41
N CYS A 112 -0.24 5.36 19.31
CA CYS A 112 0.69 4.25 19.08
C CYS A 112 2.14 4.70 19.27
N ARG A 113 2.61 4.63 20.52
CA ARG A 113 4.00 4.24 20.79
C ARG A 113 4.03 2.72 20.73
N ILE A 114 4.44 2.18 19.58
CA ILE A 114 4.98 0.83 19.46
C ILE A 114 6.40 1.00 18.92
#